data_AF-A0A7X8H122-F1
#
_entry.id   AF-A0A7X8H122-F1
#
_cell.length_a   1.000
_cell.length_b   1.000
_cell.length_c   1.000
_cell.angle_alpha   90.00
_cell.angle_beta   90.00
_cell.angle_gamma   90.00
#
_symmetry.space_group_name_H-M   'P 1'
#
loop_
_entity.id
_entity.type
_entity.pdbx_description
1 polymer ?
#
loop_
_entity_poly.entity_id
_entity_poly.type
_entity_poly.pdbx_seq_one_letter_code
_entity_poly.pdbx_strand_id
1 'polypeptide(L)'
;MFYASNRELKSIENVIFSNPRSSFEIFKSNICHLVKDMETKNFISFVEENDTILKLVRMNRIAEALYILAMLDYLSRINSLPISDKYDSLRSIKFDSPLFPSSIKFLSTLDSSDFLLKKATEESIPEFSRHNIIECEIDNVF
;
A
#
# COMPACT_ATOMS: atom_id res chain seq x y z
N MET A 1 -14.25 16.39 -7.33
CA MET A 1 -15.43 15.85 -6.63
C MET A 1 -15.60 14.42 -7.08
N PHE A 2 -15.31 13.49 -6.17
CA PHE A 2 -15.37 12.04 -6.40
C PHE A 2 -16.85 11.60 -6.50
N TYR A 3 -17.27 11.08 -7.66
CA TYR A 3 -18.64 10.61 -7.90
C TYR A 3 -18.70 9.08 -7.87
N ALA A 4 -18.38 8.47 -6.73
CA ALA A 4 -18.70 7.05 -6.53
C ALA A 4 -20.10 6.91 -5.95
N SER A 5 -20.84 5.91 -6.42
CA SER A 5 -22.11 5.53 -5.80
C SER A 5 -21.89 5.03 -4.37
N ASN A 6 -22.91 5.17 -3.51
CA ASN A 6 -22.86 4.61 -2.14
C ASN A 6 -22.54 3.11 -2.11
N ARG A 7 -22.82 2.38 -3.19
CA ARG A 7 -22.51 0.95 -3.32
C ARG A 7 -21.01 0.72 -3.56
N GLU A 8 -20.37 1.52 -4.39
CA GLU A 8 -18.94 1.43 -4.70
C GLU A 8 -18.09 1.84 -3.49
N LEU A 9 -18.45 2.93 -2.82
CA LEU A 9 -17.83 3.35 -1.56
C LEU A 9 -17.82 2.21 -0.53
N LYS A 10 -18.97 1.57 -0.34
CA LYS A 10 -19.10 0.44 0.59
C LYS A 10 -18.27 -0.77 0.16
N SER A 11 -18.10 -0.99 -1.14
CA SER A 11 -17.24 -2.06 -1.66
C SER A 11 -15.76 -1.80 -1.34
N ILE A 12 -15.29 -0.57 -1.54
CA ILE A 12 -13.92 -0.15 -1.24
C ILE A 12 -13.66 -0.25 0.28
N GLU A 13 -14.58 0.25 1.10
CA GLU A 13 -14.48 0.14 2.55
C GLU A 13 -14.44 -1.32 3.03
N ASN A 14 -15.24 -2.21 2.43
CA ASN A 14 -15.21 -3.63 2.78
C ASN A 14 -13.87 -4.31 2.45
N VAL A 15 -13.19 -3.85 1.40
CA VAL A 15 -11.85 -4.32 1.04
C VAL A 15 -10.82 -3.82 2.04
N ILE A 16 -10.81 -2.52 2.33
CA ILE A 16 -9.77 -1.89 3.16
C ILE A 16 -9.95 -2.22 4.64
N PHE A 17 -11.18 -2.19 5.12
CA PHE A 17 -11.54 -2.41 6.53
C PHE A 17 -12.14 -3.80 6.76
N SER A 18 -11.76 -4.79 5.94
CA SER A 18 -12.28 -6.15 5.99
C SER A 18 -12.31 -6.72 7.42
N ASN A 19 -13.42 -7.39 7.77
CA ASN A 19 -13.59 -8.07 9.05
C ASN A 19 -14.29 -9.43 8.82
N PRO A 20 -13.62 -10.59 9.04
CA PRO A 20 -12.28 -10.73 9.61
C PRO A 20 -11.18 -10.11 8.73
N ARG A 21 -10.10 -9.66 9.38
CA ARG A 21 -8.93 -9.06 8.71
C ARG A 21 -8.29 -10.08 7.77
N SER A 22 -8.14 -9.73 6.50
CA SER A 22 -7.39 -10.54 5.54
C SER A 22 -5.90 -10.58 5.89
N SER A 23 -5.16 -11.54 5.31
CA SER A 23 -3.69 -11.48 5.39
C SER A 23 -3.17 -10.21 4.72
N PHE A 24 -1.97 -9.78 5.11
CA PHE A 24 -1.36 -8.57 4.54
C PHE A 24 -1.14 -8.71 3.03
N GLU A 25 -0.75 -9.89 2.54
CA GLU A 25 -0.58 -10.15 1.10
C GLU A 25 -1.89 -10.02 0.31
N ILE A 26 -2.99 -10.57 0.84
CA ILE A 26 -4.32 -10.43 0.22
C ILE A 26 -4.72 -8.95 0.21
N PHE A 27 -4.47 -8.23 1.31
CA PHE A 27 -4.72 -6.80 1.37
C PHE A 27 -3.96 -6.04 0.28
N LYS A 28 -2.64 -6.25 0.15
CA LYS A 28 -1.82 -5.61 -0.89
C LYS A 28 -2.40 -5.86 -2.29
N SER A 29 -2.71 -7.12 -2.61
CA SER A 29 -3.31 -7.50 -3.89
C SER A 29 -4.63 -6.77 -4.14
N ASN A 30 -5.50 -6.71 -3.13
CA ASN A 30 -6.78 -6.02 -3.25
C ASN A 30 -6.61 -4.51 -3.47
N ILE A 31 -5.68 -3.87 -2.77
CA ILE A 31 -5.39 -2.44 -2.99
C ILE A 31 -4.88 -2.21 -4.42
N CYS A 32 -3.99 -3.06 -4.93
CA CYS A 32 -3.52 -2.95 -6.31
C CYS A 32 -4.66 -3.09 -7.32
N HIS A 33 -5.60 -4.03 -7.10
CA HIS A 33 -6.81 -4.13 -7.93
C HIS A 33 -7.69 -2.88 -7.83
N LEU A 34 -7.93 -2.37 -6.63
CA LEU A 34 -8.69 -1.13 -6.44
C LEU A 34 -8.06 0.05 -7.19
N VAL A 35 -6.74 0.19 -7.11
CA VAL A 35 -5.99 1.26 -7.79
C VAL A 35 -6.00 1.11 -9.32
N LYS A 36 -6.10 -0.13 -9.85
CA LYS A 36 -6.26 -0.38 -11.29
C LYS A 36 -7.69 -0.13 -11.77
N ASP A 37 -8.68 -0.55 -10.99
CA ASP A 37 -10.10 -0.44 -11.35
C ASP A 37 -10.61 1.01 -11.18
N MET A 38 -9.96 1.79 -10.32
CA MET A 38 -10.27 3.20 -10.09
C MET A 38 -9.24 4.10 -10.79
N GLU A 39 -9.66 5.22 -11.35
CA GLU A 39 -8.70 6.26 -11.77
C GLU A 39 -7.82 6.70 -10.58
N THR A 40 -6.54 7.00 -10.81
CA THR A 40 -5.62 7.36 -9.71
C THR A 40 -6.15 8.49 -8.82
N LYS A 41 -6.69 9.56 -9.43
CA LYS A 41 -7.25 10.70 -8.69
C LYS A 41 -8.41 10.28 -7.77
N ASN A 42 -9.21 9.32 -8.23
CA ASN A 42 -10.34 8.79 -7.50
C ASN A 42 -9.90 8.01 -6.25
N PHE A 43 -8.84 7.19 -6.36
CA PHE A 43 -8.25 6.52 -5.20
C PHE A 43 -7.66 7.52 -4.20
N ILE A 44 -6.91 8.52 -4.67
CA ILE A 44 -6.32 9.57 -3.83
C ILE A 44 -7.40 10.32 -3.06
N SER A 45 -8.42 10.84 -3.76
CA SER A 45 -9.55 11.54 -3.13
C SER A 45 -10.26 10.65 -2.11
N PHE A 46 -10.50 9.37 -2.44
CA PHE A 46 -11.10 8.44 -1.49
C PHE A 46 -10.28 8.32 -0.20
N VAL A 47 -8.96 8.11 -0.30
CA VAL A 47 -8.07 7.96 0.86
C VAL A 47 -8.08 9.22 1.73
N GLU A 48 -8.01 10.41 1.10
CA GLU A 48 -7.95 11.68 1.81
C GLU A 48 -9.27 12.10 2.45
N GLU A 49 -10.37 12.03 1.70
CA GLU A 49 -11.72 12.44 2.12
C GLU A 49 -12.28 11.54 3.23
N ASN A 50 -11.88 10.25 3.26
CA ASN A 50 -12.40 9.27 4.22
C ASN A 50 -11.49 9.01 5.42
N ASP A 51 -10.39 9.77 5.59
CA ASP A 51 -9.40 9.55 6.65
C ASP A 51 -8.90 8.10 6.70
N THR A 52 -8.77 7.45 5.54
CA THR A 52 -8.60 6.00 5.44
C THR A 52 -7.38 5.49 6.22
N ILE A 53 -6.26 6.19 6.10
CA ILE A 53 -5.01 5.86 6.81
C ILE A 53 -5.18 6.00 8.32
N LEU A 54 -5.79 7.10 8.80
CA LEU A 54 -6.00 7.32 10.24
C LEU A 54 -7.01 6.33 10.83
N LYS A 55 -8.02 5.91 10.06
CA LYS A 55 -8.95 4.83 10.46
C LYS A 55 -8.19 3.52 10.67
N LEU A 56 -7.30 3.13 9.75
CA LEU A 56 -6.46 1.93 9.91
C LEU A 56 -5.55 2.03 11.14
N VAL A 57 -4.94 3.20 11.40
CA VAL A 57 -4.14 3.43 12.62
C VAL A 57 -4.98 3.22 13.88
N ARG A 58 -6.19 3.79 13.96
CA ARG A 58 -7.11 3.60 15.10
C ARG A 58 -7.53 2.14 15.29
N MET A 59 -7.56 1.34 14.23
CA MET A 59 -7.83 -0.10 14.27
C MET A 59 -6.59 -0.95 14.59
N ASN A 60 -5.46 -0.33 14.94
CA ASN A 60 -4.15 -0.97 15.15
C ASN A 60 -3.64 -1.76 13.92
N ARG A 61 -4.02 -1.29 12.73
CA ARG A 61 -3.70 -1.87 11.42
C ARG A 61 -2.55 -1.13 10.74
N ILE A 62 -1.41 -1.03 11.44
CA ILE A 62 -0.28 -0.17 11.04
C ILE A 62 0.33 -0.61 9.70
N ALA A 63 0.49 -1.90 9.43
CA ALA A 63 1.04 -2.37 8.15
C ALA A 63 0.16 -1.95 6.96
N GLU A 64 -1.16 -2.08 7.09
CA GLU A 64 -2.11 -1.63 6.06
C GLU A 64 -2.09 -0.10 5.92
N ALA A 65 -2.01 0.63 7.03
CA ALA A 65 -1.94 2.09 7.02
C ALA A 65 -0.69 2.60 6.28
N LEU A 66 0.49 2.05 6.59
CA LEU A 66 1.74 2.40 5.93
C LEU A 66 1.77 1.96 4.47
N TYR A 67 1.13 0.84 4.13
CA TYR A 67 0.99 0.41 2.72
C TYR A 67 0.13 1.38 1.91
N ILE A 68 -1.03 1.82 2.42
CA ILE A 68 -1.86 2.81 1.74
C ILE A 68 -1.14 4.16 1.65
N LEU A 69 -0.40 4.56 2.69
CA LEU A 69 0.40 5.79 2.65
C LEU A 69 1.50 5.72 1.58
N ALA A 70 2.24 4.61 1.50
CA ALA A 70 3.24 4.39 0.47
C ALA A 70 2.61 4.40 -0.94
N MET A 71 1.45 3.77 -1.11
CA MET A 71 0.70 3.78 -2.37
C MET A 71 0.24 5.20 -2.73
N LEU A 72 -0.28 5.97 -1.77
CA LEU A 72 -0.69 7.36 -1.95
C LEU A 72 0.49 8.24 -2.40
N ASP A 73 1.64 8.14 -1.72
CA ASP A 73 2.86 8.86 -2.06
C ASP A 73 3.37 8.45 -3.46
N TYR A 74 3.35 7.14 -3.77
CA TYR A 74 3.78 6.59 -5.06
C TYR A 74 2.92 7.12 -6.20
N LEU A 75 1.60 7.01 -6.07
CA LEU A 75 0.63 7.51 -7.04
C LEU A 75 0.74 9.02 -7.23
N SER A 76 1.00 9.76 -6.15
CA SER A 76 1.21 11.20 -6.23
C SER A 76 2.48 11.54 -7.03
N ARG A 77 3.61 10.86 -6.76
CA ARG A 77 4.86 11.09 -7.50
C ARG A 77 4.71 10.80 -8.99
N ILE A 78 4.19 9.62 -9.35
CA ILE A 78 4.10 9.22 -10.77
C ILE A 78 3.09 10.08 -11.56
N ASN A 79 2.13 10.73 -10.88
CA ASN A 79 1.17 11.65 -11.49
C ASN A 79 1.53 13.14 -11.29
N SER A 80 2.71 13.46 -10.75
CA SER A 80 3.13 14.84 -10.45
C SER A 80 2.13 15.63 -9.60
N LEU A 81 1.48 14.95 -8.63
CA LEU A 81 0.55 15.55 -7.67
C LEU A 81 1.30 15.93 -6.38
N PRO A 82 0.86 16.99 -5.67
CA PRO A 82 1.44 17.35 -4.39
C PRO A 82 1.21 16.26 -3.33
N ILE A 83 2.21 16.06 -2.47
CA ILE A 83 2.11 15.14 -1.34
C ILE A 83 1.35 15.83 -0.20
N SER A 84 0.37 15.14 0.37
CA SER A 84 -0.44 15.58 1.52
C SER A 84 0.39 15.59 2.80
N ASP A 85 0.44 16.72 3.52
CA ASP A 85 1.14 16.90 4.80
C ASP A 85 0.43 16.21 5.99
N LYS A 86 -0.86 15.91 5.83
CA LYS A 86 -1.74 15.24 6.80
C LYS A 86 -1.15 13.98 7.43
N TYR A 87 -0.27 13.27 6.71
CA TYR A 87 0.31 11.99 7.13
C TYR A 87 1.81 12.05 7.44
N ASP A 88 2.41 13.25 7.56
CA ASP A 88 3.86 13.42 7.73
C ASP A 88 4.42 12.67 8.94
N SER A 89 3.69 12.66 10.06
CA SER A 89 4.12 11.90 11.25
C SER A 89 4.29 10.40 10.96
N LEU A 90 3.45 9.83 10.11
CA LEU A 90 3.49 8.41 9.75
C LEU A 90 4.63 8.08 8.77
N ARG A 91 5.10 9.06 7.98
CA ARG A 91 6.22 8.86 7.03
C ARG A 91 7.54 8.52 7.71
N SER A 92 7.68 8.85 8.99
CA SER A 92 8.86 8.49 9.81
C SER A 92 8.81 7.06 10.38
N ILE A 93 7.66 6.39 10.33
CA ILE A 93 7.48 5.06 10.92
C ILE A 93 8.04 4.00 9.97
N LYS A 94 8.78 3.02 10.51
CA LYS A 94 9.35 1.91 9.75
C LYS A 94 9.29 0.63 10.58
N PHE A 95 9.06 -0.53 9.94
CA PHE A 95 9.19 -1.81 10.62
C PHE A 95 10.66 -2.14 10.91
N ASP A 96 10.95 -2.86 12.00
CA ASP A 96 12.33 -3.26 12.35
C ASP A 96 12.94 -4.19 11.29
N SER A 97 12.12 -5.07 10.72
CA SER A 97 12.50 -6.02 9.67
C SER A 97 11.72 -5.77 8.37
N PRO A 98 12.32 -5.95 7.18
CA PRO A 98 11.60 -5.83 5.92
C PRO A 98 10.44 -6.84 5.78
N LEU A 99 9.29 -6.34 5.33
CA LEU A 99 8.12 -7.12 4.97
C LEU A 99 8.21 -7.54 3.50
N PHE A 100 8.85 -8.69 3.28
CA PHE A 100 8.95 -9.28 1.95
C PHE A 100 7.65 -9.93 1.48
N PRO A 101 7.36 -9.89 0.17
CA PRO A 101 6.30 -10.69 -0.47
C PRO A 101 6.47 -12.18 -0.16
N SER A 102 5.37 -12.92 -0.08
CA SER A 102 5.42 -14.35 0.28
C SER A 102 6.14 -15.20 -0.76
N SER A 103 6.04 -14.82 -2.04
CA SER A 103 6.78 -15.44 -3.14
C SER A 103 8.30 -15.34 -2.93
N ILE A 104 8.79 -14.15 -2.60
CA ILE A 104 10.22 -13.90 -2.37
C ILE A 104 10.70 -14.64 -1.13
N LYS A 105 9.93 -14.60 -0.03
CA LYS A 105 10.26 -15.37 1.19
C LYS A 105 10.35 -16.86 0.89
N PHE A 106 9.37 -17.41 0.18
CA PHE A 106 9.38 -18.83 -0.19
C PHE A 106 10.60 -19.19 -1.04
N LEU A 107 10.86 -18.44 -2.11
CA LEU A 107 12.01 -18.70 -2.99
C LEU A 107 13.35 -18.56 -2.25
N SER A 108 13.46 -17.62 -1.32
CA SER A 108 14.67 -17.46 -0.48
C SER A 108 14.94 -18.65 0.45
N THR A 109 13.94 -19.50 0.73
CA THR A 109 14.18 -20.74 1.49
C THR A 109 14.82 -21.84 0.66
N LEU A 110 14.73 -21.74 -0.67
CA LEU A 110 15.29 -22.69 -1.61
C LEU A 110 16.70 -22.28 -2.09
N ASP A 111 17.06 -21.02 -1.87
CA ASP A 111 18.36 -20.44 -2.21
C ASP A 111 19.18 -20.25 -0.93
N SER A 112 20.39 -20.82 -0.88
CA SER A 112 21.30 -20.62 0.25
C SER A 112 21.99 -19.25 0.22
N SER A 113 21.79 -18.47 -0.84
CA SER A 113 22.32 -17.12 -0.98
C SER A 113 21.25 -16.07 -0.67
N ASP A 114 21.65 -14.97 -0.04
CA ASP A 114 20.77 -13.81 0.20
C ASP A 114 20.46 -13.02 -1.09
N PHE A 115 20.79 -13.55 -2.27
CA PHE A 115 20.72 -12.84 -3.54
C PHE A 115 19.30 -12.33 -3.83
N LEU A 116 18.29 -13.17 -3.68
CA LEU A 116 16.89 -12.80 -3.96
C LEU A 116 16.38 -11.70 -3.02
N LEU A 117 16.73 -11.76 -1.74
CA LEU A 117 16.32 -10.75 -0.75
C LEU A 117 17.01 -9.40 -1.01
N LYS A 118 18.30 -9.42 -1.36
CA LYS A 118 19.06 -8.21 -1.72
C LYS A 118 18.51 -7.57 -2.98
N LYS A 119 18.33 -8.36 -4.04
CA LYS A 119 17.77 -7.87 -5.31
C LYS A 119 16.39 -7.24 -5.11
N ALA A 120 15.50 -7.91 -4.37
CA ALA A 120 14.18 -7.39 -4.06
C ALA A 120 14.23 -6.07 -3.28
N THR A 121 15.20 -5.93 -2.37
CA THR A 121 15.39 -4.69 -1.59
C THR A 121 15.88 -3.54 -2.49
N GLU A 122 16.79 -3.83 -3.42
CA GLU A 122 17.35 -2.85 -4.37
C GLU A 122 16.32 -2.37 -5.39
N GLU A 123 15.44 -3.26 -5.85
CA GLU A 123 14.39 -2.97 -6.83
C GLU A 123 13.09 -2.43 -6.21
N SER A 124 12.99 -2.40 -4.88
CA SER A 124 11.77 -2.00 -4.19
C SER A 124 11.47 -0.51 -4.34
N ILE A 125 10.21 -0.20 -4.64
CA ILE A 125 9.69 1.15 -4.85
C ILE A 125 9.98 2.01 -3.61
N PRO A 126 10.60 3.20 -3.76
CA PRO A 126 11.11 4.00 -2.64
C PRO A 126 10.09 4.31 -1.54
N GLU A 127 8.85 4.58 -1.91
CA GLU A 127 7.77 4.89 -0.98
C GLU A 127 7.43 3.72 -0.05
N PHE A 128 7.49 2.48 -0.55
CA PHE A 128 7.26 1.28 0.25
C PHE A 128 8.52 0.94 1.06
N SER A 129 9.70 1.03 0.42
CA SER A 129 11.00 0.79 1.06
C SER A 129 11.24 1.67 2.28
N ARG A 130 10.75 2.93 2.26
CA ARG A 130 10.78 3.85 3.41
C ARG A 130 10.22 3.20 4.67
N HIS A 131 9.17 2.40 4.53
CA HIS A 131 8.47 1.73 5.62
C HIS A 131 8.98 0.31 5.90
N ASN A 132 10.06 -0.13 5.23
CA ASN A 132 10.51 -1.54 5.21
C ASN A 132 9.43 -2.46 4.61
N ILE A 133 8.62 -1.98 3.69
CA ILE A 133 7.72 -2.82 2.89
C ILE A 133 8.39 -3.02 1.54
N ILE A 134 8.58 -4.27 1.14
CA ILE A 134 9.25 -4.59 -0.13
C ILE A 134 8.18 -4.81 -1.19
N GLU A 135 8.14 -3.91 -2.16
CA GLU A 135 7.22 -3.96 -3.29
C GLU A 135 7.97 -3.49 -4.54
N CYS A 136 8.29 -4.41 -5.45
CA CYS A 136 9.12 -4.12 -6.63
C CYS A 136 8.30 -3.62 -7.81
N GLU A 137 7.07 -4.13 -7.95
CA GLU A 137 6.22 -3.84 -9.09
C GLU A 137 4.78 -3.67 -8.63
N ILE A 138 4.20 -2.52 -8.99
CA ILE A 138 2.76 -2.32 -8.96
C ILE A 138 2.40 -2.23 -10.43
N ASP A 139 2.25 -3.40 -11.08
CA ASP A 139 1.87 -3.58 -12.48
C ASP A 139 1.16 -2.36 -13.08
N ASN A 140 1.72 -1.80 -14.15
CA ASN A 140 1.21 -0.71 -14.99
C ASN A 140 -0.22 -0.29 -14.66
N VAL A 141 -0.36 0.67 -13.74
CA VAL A 141 -1.61 1.38 -13.42
C VAL A 141 -1.91 2.43 -14.52
N PHE A 142 -1.49 2.18 -15.76
CA PHE A 142 -1.58 3.11 -16.89
C PHE A 142 -1.95 2.39 -18.17
#